data_AF-G7QBK5-F1
#
_entry.id   AF-G7QBK5-F1
#
_cell.length_a   1.000
_cell.length_b   1.000
_cell.length_c   1.000
_cell.angle_alpha   90.00
_cell.angle_beta   90.00
_cell.angle_gamma   90.00
#
_symmetry.space_group_name_H-M   'P 1'
#
loop_
_entity.id
_entity.type
_entity.pdbx_description
1 polymer ?
#
loop_
_entity_poly.entity_id
_entity_poly.type
_entity_poly.pdbx_seq_one_letter_code
_entity_poly.pdbx_strand_id
1 'polypeptide(L)'
;MTKKSKKIPAPTPAVEPTPMTQAETERYEAFMTRRQTTPKAVKFVVKEGKSGNGSVTQDMAHGPENALAAFSAAAGSVDSDFCCRLINQAVNASTTGGLDTVGHSNAIAATMTGLAPQNELEGMLAAQMTACHNAAMECLRRACVKDQTFEGRKMNMTFADRFLRTFAVQVEALGKYRKGGQQKVVVEHVHVYPGGQAIVGNVNQTPGGEGAEHGNDGSTPCQQALAAQPDAIPRRLGDGQAMLCPVQKDGGALPATGHGER
;
A
#
# COMPACT_ATOMS: atom_id res chain seq x y z
N MET A 1 -45.11 -43.23 -11.40
CA MET A 1 -43.96 -42.29 -11.40
C MET A 1 -43.50 -42.09 -9.96
N THR A 2 -42.50 -42.86 -9.51
CA THR A 2 -41.97 -42.80 -8.14
C THR A 2 -40.86 -41.77 -8.04
N LYS A 3 -41.09 -40.72 -7.24
CA LYS A 3 -40.08 -39.68 -6.93
C LYS A 3 -38.94 -40.33 -6.13
N LYS A 4 -37.74 -40.42 -6.71
CA LYS A 4 -36.51 -40.79 -6.00
C LYS A 4 -36.16 -39.66 -5.03
N SER A 5 -36.30 -39.90 -3.73
CA SER A 5 -35.78 -39.01 -2.68
C SER A 5 -34.27 -38.85 -2.84
N LYS A 6 -33.83 -37.61 -3.05
CA LYS A 6 -32.42 -37.24 -3.11
C LYS A 6 -31.84 -37.39 -1.70
N LYS A 7 -31.02 -38.43 -1.50
CA LYS A 7 -30.35 -38.71 -0.22
C LYS A 7 -29.42 -37.53 0.10
N ILE A 8 -29.71 -36.81 1.18
CA ILE A 8 -28.84 -35.76 1.71
C ILE A 8 -27.52 -36.45 2.11
N PRO A 9 -26.34 -35.96 1.67
CA PRO A 9 -25.07 -36.51 2.11
C PRO A 9 -24.99 -36.43 3.64
N ALA A 10 -24.59 -37.52 4.30
CA ALA A 10 -24.36 -37.52 5.74
C ALA A 10 -23.38 -36.40 6.11
N PRO A 11 -23.59 -35.70 7.26
CA PRO A 11 -22.66 -34.69 7.72
C PRO A 11 -21.27 -35.32 7.85
N THR A 12 -20.27 -34.69 7.23
CA THR A 12 -18.86 -35.08 7.34
C THR A 12 -18.51 -35.21 8.82
N PRO A 13 -17.89 -36.32 9.27
CA PRO A 13 -17.52 -36.46 10.68
C PRO A 13 -16.66 -35.28 11.11
N ALA A 14 -16.95 -34.72 12.29
CA ALA A 14 -16.18 -33.63 12.85
C ALA A 14 -14.72 -34.09 12.98
N VAL A 15 -13.82 -33.45 12.24
CA VAL A 15 -12.39 -33.70 12.36
C VAL A 15 -11.97 -33.20 13.73
N GLU A 16 -11.54 -34.11 14.61
CA GLU A 16 -11.01 -33.72 15.91
C GLU A 16 -9.81 -32.78 15.70
N PRO A 17 -9.73 -31.66 16.45
CA PRO A 17 -8.62 -30.73 16.28
C PRO A 17 -7.32 -31.45 16.61
N THR A 18 -6.45 -31.57 15.60
CA THR A 18 -5.11 -32.13 15.77
C THR A 18 -4.31 -31.25 16.74
N PRO A 19 -3.58 -31.84 17.71
CA PRO A 19 -2.73 -31.04 18.59
C PRO A 19 -1.66 -30.31 17.76
N MET A 20 -1.38 -29.06 18.12
CA MET A 20 -0.36 -28.26 17.44
C MET A 20 1.01 -28.93 17.60
N THR A 21 1.77 -28.96 16.51
CA THR A 21 3.20 -29.27 16.54
C THR A 21 3.95 -28.21 17.33
N GLN A 22 5.16 -28.53 17.80
CA GLN A 22 6.00 -27.56 18.51
C GLN A 22 6.22 -26.28 17.69
N ALA A 23 6.51 -26.40 16.38
CA ALA A 23 6.71 -25.26 15.50
C ALA A 23 5.44 -24.39 15.35
N GLU A 24 4.24 -24.98 15.38
CA GLU A 24 2.97 -24.25 15.35
C GLU A 24 2.71 -23.52 16.66
N THR A 25 3.04 -24.14 17.79
CA THR A 25 2.95 -23.51 19.12
C THR A 25 3.87 -22.30 19.23
N GLU A 26 5.15 -22.45 18.85
CA GLU A 26 6.12 -21.34 18.85
C GLU A 26 5.66 -20.18 17.95
N ARG A 27 5.12 -20.49 16.77
CA ARG A 27 4.56 -19.49 15.85
C ARG A 27 3.34 -18.80 16.44
N TYR A 28 2.46 -19.52 17.12
CA TYR A 28 1.28 -18.96 17.78
C TYR A 28 1.66 -18.03 18.93
N GLU A 29 2.62 -18.42 19.77
CA GLU A 29 3.15 -17.58 20.85
C GLU A 29 3.74 -16.28 20.30
N ALA A 30 4.58 -16.36 19.26
CA ALA A 30 5.15 -15.18 18.60
C ALA A 30 4.05 -14.26 18.00
N PHE A 31 3.00 -14.85 17.42
CA PHE A 31 1.84 -14.10 16.93
C PHE A 31 1.11 -13.37 18.07
N MET A 32 0.89 -14.05 19.20
CA MET A 32 0.22 -13.46 20.37
C MET A 32 1.04 -12.31 20.98
N THR A 33 2.36 -12.48 21.13
CA THR A 33 3.27 -11.40 21.58
C THR A 33 3.22 -10.20 20.64
N ARG A 34 3.28 -10.42 19.33
CA ARG A 34 3.16 -9.34 18.34
C ARG A 34 1.79 -8.65 18.42
N ARG A 35 0.71 -9.42 18.58
CA ARG A 35 -0.65 -8.88 18.69
C ARG A 35 -0.84 -8.02 19.95
N GLN A 36 -0.19 -8.35 21.05
CA GLN A 36 -0.25 -7.57 22.30
C GLN A 36 0.53 -6.25 22.21
N THR A 37 1.64 -6.23 21.48
CA THR A 37 2.54 -5.08 21.35
C THR A 37 2.18 -4.14 20.20
N THR A 38 1.47 -4.63 19.18
CA THR A 38 1.05 -3.81 18.04
C THR A 38 -0.17 -2.96 18.41
N PRO A 39 -0.18 -1.65 18.10
CA PRO A 39 -1.37 -0.82 18.26
C PRO A 39 -2.59 -1.42 17.58
N LYS A 40 -3.77 -1.29 18.20
CA LYS A 40 -5.02 -1.75 17.58
C LYS A 40 -5.35 -0.85 16.40
N ALA A 41 -5.66 -1.46 15.25
CA ALA A 41 -6.12 -0.75 14.07
C ALA A 41 -7.51 -0.14 14.29
N VAL A 42 -7.78 0.98 13.60
CA VAL A 42 -9.10 1.62 13.62
C VAL A 42 -10.16 0.63 13.15
N LYS A 43 -11.28 0.58 13.88
CA LYS A 43 -12.46 -0.16 13.47
C LYS A 43 -13.55 0.80 13.03
N PHE A 44 -14.19 0.46 11.93
CA PHE A 44 -15.38 1.07 11.39
C PHE A 44 -16.55 0.11 11.60
N VAL A 45 -17.73 0.69 11.84
CA VAL A 45 -19.00 -0.02 12.05
C VAL A 45 -20.11 0.70 11.28
N VAL A 46 -21.11 -0.05 10.81
CA VAL A 46 -22.34 0.55 10.30
C VAL A 46 -23.19 0.99 11.48
N LYS A 47 -23.50 2.28 11.56
CA LYS A 47 -24.57 2.77 12.44
C LYS A 47 -25.82 3.00 11.61
N GLU A 48 -26.90 2.35 11.99
CA GLU A 48 -28.22 2.59 11.40
C GLU A 48 -28.65 4.03 11.70
N GLY A 49 -28.85 4.81 10.64
CA GLY A 49 -29.45 6.13 10.76
C GLY A 49 -30.94 6.04 10.98
N LYS A 50 -31.54 7.07 11.59
CA LYS A 50 -33.00 7.19 11.81
C LYS A 50 -33.84 7.11 10.53
N SER A 51 -33.22 7.18 9.35
CA SER A 51 -33.86 7.18 8.03
C SER A 51 -33.56 5.91 7.21
N GLY A 52 -33.07 4.82 7.83
CA GLY A 52 -32.82 3.54 7.16
C GLY A 52 -31.59 3.51 6.24
N ASN A 53 -30.92 4.64 6.02
CA ASN A 53 -29.60 4.68 5.39
C ASN A 53 -28.53 4.53 6.48
N GLY A 54 -27.96 3.33 6.62
CA GLY A 54 -26.81 3.08 7.48
C GLY A 54 -25.60 3.87 7.01
N SER A 55 -24.91 4.55 7.93
CA SER A 55 -23.65 5.26 7.65
C SER A 55 -22.48 4.50 8.26
N VAL A 56 -21.37 4.40 7.52
CA VAL A 56 -20.13 3.84 8.06
C VAL A 56 -19.51 4.89 8.96
N THR A 57 -19.32 4.55 10.23
CA THR A 57 -18.76 5.44 11.25
C THR A 57 -17.62 4.75 11.98
N GLN A 58 -16.78 5.52 12.64
CA GLN A 58 -15.79 4.97 13.55
C GLN A 58 -16.47 4.20 14.70
N ASP A 59 -15.88 3.06 15.04
CA ASP A 59 -16.19 2.35 16.26
C ASP A 59 -15.62 3.10 17.47
N MET A 60 -16.52 3.55 18.33
CA MET A 60 -16.20 4.29 19.56
C MET A 60 -16.46 3.44 20.81
N ALA A 61 -16.69 2.13 20.67
CA ALA A 61 -17.02 1.24 21.79
C ALA A 61 -15.96 1.23 22.90
N HIS A 62 -14.69 1.49 22.54
CA HIS A 62 -13.58 1.56 23.49
C HIS A 62 -13.21 2.99 23.91
N GLY A 63 -14.03 3.99 23.58
CA GLY A 63 -13.81 5.40 23.93
C GLY A 63 -12.97 6.18 22.91
N PRO A 64 -13.03 7.53 22.97
CA PRO A 64 -12.44 8.42 21.96
C PRO A 64 -10.91 8.38 21.93
N GLU A 65 -10.25 8.19 23.07
CA GLU A 65 -8.79 8.14 23.15
C GLU A 65 -8.21 6.93 22.41
N ASN A 66 -8.83 5.77 22.57
CA ASN A 66 -8.45 4.54 21.84
C ASN A 66 -8.66 4.70 20.34
N ALA A 67 -9.74 5.38 19.97
CA ALA A 67 -10.08 5.73 18.60
C ALA A 67 -9.02 6.64 17.95
N LEU A 68 -8.60 7.69 18.67
CA LEU A 68 -7.55 8.62 18.24
C LEU A 68 -6.18 7.92 18.15
N ALA A 69 -5.83 7.11 19.15
CA ALA A 69 -4.58 6.34 19.14
C ALA A 69 -4.52 5.38 17.94
N ALA A 70 -5.64 4.74 17.60
CA ALA A 70 -5.72 3.87 16.43
C ALA A 70 -5.56 4.64 15.10
N PHE A 71 -6.17 5.82 14.99
CA PHE A 71 -6.01 6.69 13.81
C PHE A 71 -4.56 7.16 13.65
N SER A 72 -3.96 7.62 14.75
CA SER A 72 -2.57 8.02 14.79
C SER A 72 -1.64 6.87 14.41
N ALA A 73 -1.89 5.65 14.91
CA ALA A 73 -1.10 4.48 14.56
C ALA A 73 -1.23 4.06 13.08
N ALA A 74 -2.35 4.34 12.43
CA ALA A 74 -2.56 4.05 11.01
C ALA A 74 -1.95 5.11 10.08
N ALA A 75 -1.99 6.39 10.46
CA ALA A 75 -1.57 7.50 9.60
C ALA A 75 -0.22 8.14 9.99
N GLY A 76 0.31 7.82 11.17
CA GLY A 76 1.57 8.36 11.68
C GLY A 76 1.51 9.82 12.10
N SER A 77 0.33 10.40 12.33
CA SER A 77 0.15 11.81 12.67
C SER A 77 -0.62 12.00 13.96
N VAL A 78 -0.47 13.17 14.58
CA VAL A 78 -1.31 13.64 15.69
C VAL A 78 -2.52 14.44 15.20
N ASP A 79 -2.52 14.89 13.94
CA ASP A 79 -3.61 15.67 13.35
C ASP A 79 -4.74 14.72 12.91
N SER A 80 -5.89 14.88 13.55
CA SER A 80 -7.03 13.98 13.35
C SER A 80 -7.65 14.11 11.95
N ASP A 81 -7.66 15.31 11.38
CA ASP A 81 -8.21 15.56 10.04
C ASP A 81 -7.33 14.94 8.97
N PHE A 82 -6.01 15.05 9.12
CA PHE A 82 -5.05 14.36 8.27
C PHE A 82 -5.23 12.84 8.36
N CYS A 83 -5.29 12.28 9.57
CA CYS A 83 -5.48 10.84 9.78
C CYS A 83 -6.76 10.34 9.09
N CYS A 84 -7.88 11.03 9.31
CA CYS A 84 -9.16 10.68 8.74
C CYS A 84 -9.14 10.77 7.20
N ARG A 85 -8.64 11.88 6.64
CA ARG A 85 -8.55 12.07 5.19
C ARG A 85 -7.66 11.02 4.54
N LEU A 86 -6.50 10.73 5.14
CA LEU A 86 -5.54 9.80 4.56
C LEU A 86 -6.07 8.36 4.53
N ILE A 87 -6.68 7.89 5.62
CA ILE A 87 -7.29 6.55 5.64
C ILE A 87 -8.42 6.47 4.60
N ASN A 88 -9.27 7.49 4.51
CA ASN A 88 -10.33 7.52 3.49
C ASN A 88 -9.77 7.51 2.06
N GLN A 89 -8.67 8.22 1.79
CA GLN A 89 -8.00 8.16 0.50
C GLN A 89 -7.50 6.74 0.18
N ALA A 90 -6.87 6.06 1.14
CA ALA A 90 -6.39 4.69 0.96
C ALA A 90 -7.55 3.70 0.72
N VAL A 91 -8.67 3.87 1.42
CA VAL A 91 -9.89 3.07 1.25
C VAL A 91 -10.47 3.25 -0.15
N ASN A 92 -10.62 4.50 -0.59
CA ASN A 92 -11.20 4.84 -1.89
C ASN A 92 -10.30 4.46 -3.07
N ALA A 93 -8.97 4.46 -2.88
CA ALA A 93 -8.01 4.06 -3.90
C ALA A 93 -7.88 2.53 -4.07
N SER A 94 -8.42 1.74 -3.14
CA SER A 94 -8.29 0.28 -3.13
C SER A 94 -9.57 -0.41 -3.59
N THR A 95 -9.43 -1.51 -4.35
CA THR A 95 -10.57 -2.38 -4.68
C THR A 95 -11.13 -3.04 -3.42
N THR A 96 -12.45 -3.26 -3.36
CA THR A 96 -13.10 -3.91 -2.22
C THR A 96 -12.80 -5.42 -2.14
N GLY A 97 -12.36 -6.04 -3.24
CA GLY A 97 -12.01 -7.47 -3.26
C GLY A 97 -13.17 -8.40 -2.87
N GLY A 98 -14.42 -7.94 -3.01
CA GLY A 98 -15.62 -8.69 -2.59
C GLY A 98 -15.98 -8.54 -1.10
N LEU A 99 -15.25 -7.73 -0.33
CA LEU A 99 -15.63 -7.36 1.04
C LEU A 99 -16.77 -6.33 1.02
N ASP A 100 -17.53 -6.31 2.11
CA ASP A 100 -18.45 -5.21 2.40
C ASP A 100 -17.65 -3.92 2.73
N THR A 101 -18.32 -2.77 2.66
CA THR A 101 -17.65 -1.46 2.84
C THR A 101 -16.91 -1.37 4.18
N VAL A 102 -17.46 -1.97 5.24
CA VAL A 102 -16.84 -1.96 6.57
C VAL A 102 -15.65 -2.90 6.64
N GLY A 103 -15.78 -4.13 6.16
CA GLY A 103 -14.68 -5.09 6.09
C GLY A 103 -13.50 -4.55 5.28
N HIS A 104 -13.79 -3.93 4.14
CA HIS A 104 -12.78 -3.25 3.30
C HIS A 104 -12.07 -2.15 4.08
N SER A 105 -12.81 -1.21 4.68
CA SER A 105 -12.23 -0.10 5.44
C SER A 105 -11.35 -0.57 6.60
N ASN A 106 -11.81 -1.60 7.31
CA ASN A 106 -11.09 -2.22 8.42
C ASN A 106 -9.79 -2.90 7.97
N ALA A 107 -9.79 -3.56 6.80
CA ALA A 107 -8.61 -4.22 6.26
C ALA A 107 -7.54 -3.20 5.81
N ILE A 108 -7.97 -2.11 5.18
CA ILE A 108 -7.08 -1.02 4.77
C ILE A 108 -6.44 -0.35 5.98
N ALA A 109 -7.23 0.05 6.98
CA ALA A 109 -6.72 0.65 8.20
C ALA A 109 -5.75 -0.28 8.92
N ALA A 110 -6.06 -1.58 9.01
CA ALA A 110 -5.16 -2.56 9.61
C ALA A 110 -3.84 -2.74 8.85
N THR A 111 -3.87 -2.67 7.51
CA THR A 111 -2.66 -2.73 6.69
C THR A 111 -1.76 -1.53 6.96
N MET A 112 -2.34 -0.32 6.99
CA MET A 112 -1.59 0.90 7.28
C MET A 112 -1.02 0.89 8.71
N THR A 113 -1.80 0.50 9.73
CA THR A 113 -1.29 0.31 11.10
C THR A 113 -0.14 -0.72 11.14
N GLY A 114 -0.23 -1.79 10.36
CA GLY A 114 0.81 -2.81 10.26
C GLY A 114 2.13 -2.33 9.65
N LEU A 115 2.09 -1.28 8.82
CA LEU A 115 3.29 -0.61 8.29
C LEU A 115 3.96 0.31 9.33
N ALA A 116 3.26 0.60 10.42
CA ALA A 116 3.72 1.37 11.58
C ALA A 116 4.37 2.71 11.18
N PRO A 117 3.66 3.60 10.46
CA PRO A 117 4.19 4.90 10.07
C PRO A 117 4.55 5.75 11.29
N GLN A 118 5.72 6.38 11.27
CA GLN A 118 6.25 7.19 12.38
C GLN A 118 5.97 8.70 12.26
N ASN A 119 5.55 9.16 11.08
CA ASN A 119 5.25 10.55 10.76
C ASN A 119 4.33 10.61 9.54
N GLU A 120 3.86 11.82 9.19
CA GLU A 120 2.93 12.07 8.08
C GLU A 120 3.45 11.57 6.72
N LEU A 121 4.76 11.68 6.48
CA LEU A 121 5.38 11.22 5.23
C LEU A 121 5.31 9.69 5.13
N GLU A 122 5.69 8.98 6.21
CA GLU A 122 5.52 7.53 6.26
C GLU A 122 4.05 7.13 6.17
N GLY A 123 3.13 7.93 6.73
CA GLY A 123 1.69 7.75 6.59
C GLY A 123 1.24 7.77 5.13
N MET A 124 1.62 8.82 4.39
CA MET A 124 1.33 8.93 2.96
C MET A 124 1.91 7.77 2.17
N LEU A 125 3.14 7.37 2.49
CA LEU A 125 3.78 6.23 1.85
C LEU A 125 3.04 4.92 2.18
N ALA A 126 2.59 4.73 3.42
CA ALA A 126 1.84 3.55 3.85
C ALA A 126 0.48 3.44 3.12
N ALA A 127 -0.23 4.57 2.95
CA ALA A 127 -1.45 4.62 2.16
C ALA A 127 -1.21 4.22 0.70
N GLN A 128 -0.17 4.79 0.07
CA GLN A 128 0.20 4.48 -1.31
C GLN A 128 0.63 3.02 -1.49
N MET A 129 1.44 2.48 -0.57
CA MET A 129 1.89 1.09 -0.58
C MET A 129 0.70 0.12 -0.48
N THR A 130 -0.25 0.43 0.40
CA THR A 130 -1.49 -0.35 0.56
C THR A 130 -2.29 -0.37 -0.74
N ALA A 131 -2.56 0.80 -1.32
CA ALA A 131 -3.31 0.90 -2.58
C ALA A 131 -2.57 0.20 -3.74
N CYS A 132 -1.25 0.37 -3.83
CA CYS A 132 -0.42 -0.23 -4.87
C CYS A 132 -0.43 -1.77 -4.79
N HIS A 133 -0.28 -2.32 -3.58
CA HIS A 133 -0.39 -3.75 -3.35
C HIS A 133 -1.76 -4.29 -3.77
N ASN A 134 -2.85 -3.65 -3.32
CA ASN A 134 -4.20 -4.09 -3.65
C ASN A 134 -4.50 -4.01 -5.15
N ALA A 135 -4.04 -2.95 -5.83
CA ALA A 135 -4.17 -2.82 -7.27
C ALA A 135 -3.40 -3.92 -8.02
N ALA A 136 -2.19 -4.26 -7.57
CA ALA A 136 -1.42 -5.36 -8.13
C ALA A 136 -2.16 -6.70 -7.97
N MET A 137 -2.66 -6.99 -6.77
CA MET A 137 -3.38 -8.24 -6.49
C MET A 137 -4.67 -8.36 -7.31
N GLU A 138 -5.39 -7.26 -7.50
CA GLU A 138 -6.59 -7.24 -8.35
C GLU A 138 -6.25 -7.46 -9.83
N CYS A 139 -5.17 -6.87 -10.33
CA CYS A 139 -4.69 -7.12 -11.68
C CYS A 139 -4.32 -8.60 -11.86
N LEU A 140 -3.58 -9.19 -10.93
CA LEU A 140 -3.24 -10.62 -10.96
C LEU A 140 -4.49 -11.50 -10.93
N ARG A 141 -5.46 -11.19 -10.07
CA ARG A 141 -6.74 -11.90 -10.01
C ARG A 141 -7.48 -11.84 -11.35
N ARG A 142 -7.57 -10.65 -11.97
CA ARG A 142 -8.22 -10.45 -13.29
C ARG A 142 -7.51 -11.19 -14.42
N ALA A 143 -6.18 -11.29 -14.37
CA ALA A 143 -5.39 -12.05 -15.34
C ALA A 143 -5.68 -13.56 -15.30
N CYS A 144 -6.08 -14.08 -14.13
CA CYS A 144 -6.36 -15.50 -13.89
C CYS A 144 -7.85 -15.88 -14.02
N VAL A 145 -8.73 -14.97 -14.47
CA VAL A 145 -10.15 -15.28 -14.72
C VAL A 145 -10.28 -16.39 -15.78
N LYS A 146 -11.19 -17.33 -15.55
CA LYS A 146 -11.49 -18.40 -16.52
C LYS A 146 -11.97 -17.79 -17.84
N ASP A 147 -11.54 -18.34 -18.96
CA ASP A 147 -11.91 -17.87 -20.31
C ASP A 147 -11.47 -16.42 -20.60
N GLN A 148 -10.48 -15.91 -19.86
CA GLN A 148 -9.89 -14.59 -20.10
C GLN A 148 -9.17 -14.54 -21.46
N THR A 149 -9.40 -13.45 -22.19
CA THR A 149 -8.74 -13.20 -23.48
C THR A 149 -7.23 -13.06 -23.32
N PHE A 150 -6.47 -13.35 -24.38
CA PHE A 150 -5.02 -13.16 -24.37
C PHE A 150 -4.64 -11.70 -24.04
N GLU A 151 -5.30 -10.73 -24.69
CA GLU A 151 -5.05 -9.30 -24.45
C GLU A 151 -5.42 -8.89 -23.02
N GLY A 152 -6.54 -9.38 -22.49
CA GLY A 152 -6.94 -9.13 -21.11
C GLY A 152 -5.92 -9.67 -20.10
N ARG A 153 -5.39 -10.89 -20.34
CA ARG A 153 -4.33 -11.46 -19.51
C ARG A 153 -3.04 -10.64 -19.59
N LYS A 154 -2.58 -10.32 -20.81
CA LYS A 154 -1.35 -9.56 -21.06
C LYS A 154 -1.40 -8.17 -20.42
N MET A 155 -2.50 -7.45 -20.59
CA MET A 155 -2.69 -6.11 -20.03
C MET A 155 -2.64 -6.13 -18.50
N ASN A 156 -3.40 -7.02 -17.86
CA ASN A 156 -3.45 -7.12 -16.40
C ASN A 156 -2.09 -7.55 -15.82
N MET A 157 -1.38 -8.51 -16.44
CA MET A 157 -0.03 -8.87 -16.03
C MET A 157 0.95 -7.70 -16.15
N THR A 158 0.84 -6.90 -17.20
CA THR A 158 1.68 -5.70 -17.38
C THR A 158 1.42 -4.64 -16.31
N PHE A 159 0.15 -4.38 -15.96
CA PHE A 159 -0.17 -3.46 -14.87
C PHE A 159 0.24 -3.99 -13.51
N ALA A 160 0.04 -5.29 -13.24
CA ALA A 160 0.50 -5.93 -12.03
C ALA A 160 2.02 -5.77 -11.85
N ASP A 161 2.81 -6.02 -12.89
CA ASP A 161 4.26 -5.83 -12.87
C ASP A 161 4.65 -4.39 -12.50
N ARG A 162 4.01 -3.38 -13.12
CA ARG A 162 4.27 -1.96 -12.81
C ARG A 162 4.01 -1.62 -11.34
N PHE A 163 2.89 -2.09 -10.79
CA PHE A 163 2.56 -1.86 -9.37
C PHE A 163 3.53 -2.62 -8.46
N LEU A 164 3.86 -3.88 -8.76
CA LEU A 164 4.82 -4.65 -7.96
C LEU A 164 6.21 -4.02 -7.93
N ARG A 165 6.69 -3.52 -9.09
CA ARG A 165 7.96 -2.77 -9.16
C ARG A 165 7.91 -1.48 -8.36
N THR A 166 6.80 -0.74 -8.43
CA THR A 166 6.59 0.48 -7.64
C THR A 166 6.59 0.18 -6.14
N PHE A 167 5.88 -0.89 -5.73
CA PHE A 167 5.83 -1.34 -4.34
C PHE A 167 7.22 -1.69 -3.81
N ALA A 168 8.05 -2.40 -4.59
CA ALA A 168 9.43 -2.70 -4.20
C ALA A 168 10.27 -1.42 -3.97
N VAL A 169 10.16 -0.44 -4.87
CA VAL A 169 10.84 0.85 -4.71
C VAL A 169 10.36 1.60 -3.45
N GLN A 170 9.06 1.55 -3.14
CA GLN A 170 8.51 2.17 -1.92
C GLN A 170 9.01 1.47 -0.65
N VAL A 171 9.12 0.14 -0.64
CA VAL A 171 9.71 -0.63 0.47
C VAL A 171 11.16 -0.22 0.70
N GLU A 172 11.95 -0.10 -0.37
CA GLU A 172 13.33 0.37 -0.26
C GLU A 172 13.42 1.81 0.23
N ALA A 173 12.58 2.70 -0.29
CA ALA A 173 12.54 4.10 0.09
C ALA A 173 12.20 4.25 1.59
N LEU A 174 11.19 3.53 2.08
CA LEU A 174 10.84 3.50 3.50
C LEU A 174 11.99 2.96 4.35
N GLY A 175 12.63 1.87 3.91
CA GLY A 175 13.78 1.31 4.61
C GLY A 175 14.98 2.26 4.68
N LYS A 176 15.28 2.99 3.60
CA LYS A 176 16.33 4.02 3.56
C LYS A 176 15.97 5.23 4.43
N TYR A 177 14.72 5.67 4.37
CA TYR A 177 14.21 6.77 5.18
C TYR A 177 14.35 6.49 6.68
N ARG A 178 13.92 5.29 7.13
CA ARG A 178 14.04 4.86 8.54
C ARG A 178 15.47 4.66 9.03
N LYS A 179 16.37 4.23 8.16
CA LYS A 179 17.79 4.04 8.51
C LYS A 179 18.55 5.37 8.61
N GLY A 180 17.92 6.48 8.21
CA GLY A 180 18.42 7.83 8.45
C GLY A 180 19.82 8.06 7.91
N GLY A 181 20.02 7.96 6.59
CA GLY A 181 21.15 8.55 5.84
C GLY A 181 22.55 8.52 6.49
N GLN A 182 22.90 7.50 7.28
CA GLN A 182 24.20 7.43 7.94
C GLN A 182 25.27 7.10 6.89
N GLN A 183 25.75 8.10 6.18
CA GLN A 183 27.05 8.02 5.54
C GLN A 183 28.09 8.01 6.65
N LYS A 184 28.47 6.80 7.09
CA LYS A 184 29.55 6.62 8.06
C LYS A 184 30.86 7.02 7.40
N VAL A 185 31.24 8.29 7.53
CA VAL A 185 32.56 8.79 7.12
C VAL A 185 33.55 8.33 8.17
N VAL A 186 34.31 7.28 7.86
CA VAL A 186 35.49 6.90 8.66
C VAL A 186 36.65 7.73 8.14
N VAL A 187 37.17 8.63 8.97
CA VAL A 187 38.36 9.42 8.65
C VAL A 187 39.58 8.56 8.96
N GLU A 188 40.16 7.98 7.91
CA GLU A 188 41.49 7.37 7.96
C GLU A 188 42.49 8.36 7.35
N HIS A 189 43.52 8.72 8.12
CA HIS A 189 44.60 9.56 7.61
C HIS A 189 45.48 8.72 6.66
N VAL A 190 45.29 8.90 5.35
CA VAL A 190 46.15 8.29 4.33
C VAL A 190 47.28 9.25 3.99
N HIS A 191 48.52 8.85 4.25
CA HIS A 191 49.70 9.58 3.80
C HIS A 191 49.95 9.31 2.31
N VAL A 192 49.81 10.35 1.49
CA VAL A 192 50.21 10.30 0.08
C VAL A 192 51.65 10.79 -0.03
N TYR A 193 52.54 9.90 -0.42
CA TYR A 193 53.95 10.22 -0.63
C TYR A 193 54.14 11.10 -1.88
N PRO A 194 55.24 11.88 -1.98
CA PRO A 194 55.56 12.64 -3.18
C PRO A 194 55.56 11.74 -4.43
N GLY A 195 54.68 12.05 -5.40
CA GLY A 195 54.49 11.25 -6.62
C GLY A 195 53.31 10.27 -6.60
N GLY A 196 52.63 10.08 -5.46
CA GLY A 196 51.39 9.32 -5.38
C GLY A 196 50.17 10.17 -5.75
N GLN A 197 49.24 9.63 -6.54
CA GLN A 197 47.93 10.25 -6.79
C GLN A 197 46.84 9.42 -6.11
N ALA A 198 46.04 10.04 -5.25
CA ALA A 198 44.86 9.43 -4.67
C ALA A 198 43.62 9.90 -5.42
N ILE A 199 42.74 8.97 -5.80
CA ILE A 199 41.45 9.27 -6.43
C ILE A 199 40.38 9.23 -5.34
N VAL A 200 39.57 10.29 -5.26
CA VAL A 200 38.41 10.36 -4.34
C VAL A 200 37.13 10.33 -5.20
N GLY A 201 36.36 9.25 -5.11
CA GLY A 201 35.11 9.07 -5.85
C GLY A 201 34.57 7.64 -5.82
N ASN A 202 33.35 7.41 -6.30
CA ASN A 202 32.77 6.07 -6.42
C ASN A 202 33.56 5.25 -7.45
N VAL A 203 34.38 4.31 -6.99
CA VAL A 203 35.10 3.36 -7.86
C VAL A 203 34.20 2.15 -8.10
N ASN A 204 33.48 2.15 -9.22
CA ASN A 204 32.79 0.94 -9.70
C ASN A 204 33.82 0.06 -10.41
N GLN A 205 34.36 -0.94 -9.70
CA GLN A 205 35.19 -1.96 -10.32
C GLN A 205 34.31 -2.84 -11.21
N THR A 206 34.41 -2.66 -12.52
CA THR A 206 33.90 -3.64 -13.48
C THR A 206 34.81 -4.88 -13.38
N PRO A 207 34.29 -6.10 -13.20
CA PRO A 207 35.15 -7.29 -13.16
C PRO A 207 35.81 -7.47 -14.54
N GLY A 208 37.15 -7.49 -14.57
CA GLY A 208 37.96 -7.62 -15.78
C GLY A 208 37.80 -8.98 -16.49
N GLY A 209 38.29 -9.17 -17.71
CA GLY A 209 39.09 -8.26 -18.54
C GLY A 209 39.48 -8.95 -19.85
N GLU A 210 40.21 -8.24 -20.72
CA GLU A 210 41.26 -8.75 -21.60
C GLU A 210 41.93 -7.54 -22.28
N GLY A 211 43.25 -7.60 -22.41
CA GLY A 211 44.11 -6.46 -22.72
C GLY A 211 44.02 -5.96 -24.16
N ALA A 212 44.34 -4.68 -24.35
CA ALA A 212 44.89 -4.16 -25.58
C ALA A 212 45.79 -2.96 -25.26
N GLU A 213 47.00 -3.02 -25.79
CA GLU A 213 48.05 -2.01 -25.66
C GLU A 213 47.69 -0.70 -26.38
N HIS A 214 48.36 0.36 -25.90
CA HIS A 214 48.62 1.66 -26.50
C HIS A 214 48.04 1.97 -27.89
N GLY A 215 47.17 2.97 -27.93
CA GLY A 215 46.86 3.78 -29.09
C GLY A 215 46.39 5.16 -28.62
N ASN A 216 47.27 6.15 -28.74
CA ASN A 216 46.94 7.57 -28.71
C ASN A 216 45.74 7.82 -29.64
N ASP A 217 44.74 8.57 -29.17
CA ASP A 217 44.04 9.61 -29.94
C ASP A 217 42.94 10.25 -29.08
N GLY A 218 43.00 11.58 -29.00
CA GLY A 218 42.10 12.39 -28.21
C GLY A 218 40.66 12.33 -28.73
N SER A 219 39.73 12.09 -27.82
CA SER A 219 38.37 12.60 -27.95
C SER A 219 37.69 12.59 -26.58
N THR A 220 37.56 13.77 -26.01
CA THR A 220 36.60 14.07 -24.94
C THR A 220 35.18 13.75 -25.42
N PRO A 221 34.37 12.95 -24.70
CA PRO A 221 32.93 13.05 -24.85
C PRO A 221 32.42 14.08 -23.86
N CYS A 222 32.00 15.20 -24.43
CA CYS A 222 31.25 16.29 -23.83
C CYS A 222 30.14 15.76 -22.92
N GLN A 223 30.16 16.18 -21.65
CA GLN A 223 29.01 16.17 -20.76
C GLN A 223 27.93 17.06 -21.38
N GLN A 224 26.83 16.47 -21.87
CA GLN A 224 25.61 17.23 -22.10
C GLN A 224 24.71 17.12 -20.87
N ALA A 225 24.89 18.12 -20.02
CA ALA A 225 23.86 18.59 -19.11
C ALA A 225 22.66 19.06 -19.94
N LEU A 226 21.51 18.41 -19.80
CA LEU A 226 20.23 19.07 -20.05
C LEU A 226 19.80 19.75 -18.74
N ALA A 227 20.08 21.04 -18.69
CA ALA A 227 19.43 21.96 -17.78
C ALA A 227 17.96 22.13 -18.19
N ALA A 228 17.04 21.88 -17.26
CA ALA A 228 15.72 22.47 -17.27
C ALA A 228 15.54 23.17 -15.91
N GLN A 229 15.55 24.49 -15.96
CA GLN A 229 15.32 25.39 -14.83
C GLN A 229 13.82 25.51 -14.50
N PRO A 230 13.47 26.06 -13.32
CA PRO A 230 12.23 25.82 -12.62
C PRO A 230 11.16 26.86 -12.95
N ASP A 231 9.92 26.42 -13.19
CA ASP A 231 8.79 27.34 -13.25
C ASP A 231 8.07 27.41 -11.90
N ALA A 232 7.93 28.65 -11.45
CA ALA A 232 7.50 29.06 -10.14
C ALA A 232 6.00 28.87 -9.88
N ILE A 233 5.72 28.67 -8.60
CA ILE A 233 4.41 28.68 -7.92
C ILE A 233 3.76 30.08 -8.03
N PRO A 234 2.42 30.16 -8.08
CA PRO A 234 1.71 31.24 -7.40
C PRO A 234 0.91 30.70 -6.20
N ARG A 235 1.23 31.25 -5.02
CA ARG A 235 0.40 31.19 -3.82
C ARG A 235 -0.89 31.99 -4.05
N ARG A 236 -2.02 31.48 -3.55
CA ARG A 236 -3.07 32.36 -3.01
C ARG A 236 -3.68 31.76 -1.75
N LEU A 237 -3.59 32.57 -0.69
CA LEU A 237 -4.32 32.48 0.56
C LEU A 237 -5.81 32.77 0.29
N GLY A 238 -6.71 32.11 1.01
CA GLY A 238 -8.14 32.41 0.97
C GLY A 238 -8.99 31.38 1.68
N ASP A 239 -9.08 31.57 3.00
CA ASP A 239 -10.24 31.41 3.87
C ASP A 239 -11.01 30.08 3.94
N GLY A 240 -11.17 29.64 5.18
CA GLY A 240 -11.85 28.41 5.55
C GLY A 240 -13.35 28.46 5.30
N GLN A 241 -13.87 27.33 4.86
CA GLN A 241 -15.13 26.82 5.35
C GLN A 241 -15.15 25.29 5.17
N ALA A 242 -15.39 24.61 6.28
CA ALA A 242 -15.58 23.18 6.33
C ALA A 242 -16.76 22.77 5.43
N MET A 243 -16.52 21.83 4.52
CA MET A 243 -17.57 21.09 3.83
C MET A 243 -17.37 19.60 4.12
N LEU A 244 -18.13 19.12 5.11
CA LEU A 244 -18.52 17.72 5.20
C LEU A 244 -19.43 17.43 4.00
N CYS A 245 -19.08 16.46 3.16
CA CYS A 245 -19.98 15.96 2.13
C CYS A 245 -20.10 14.43 2.20
N PRO A 246 -21.32 13.90 2.10
CA PRO A 246 -21.62 12.49 2.32
C PRO A 246 -21.16 11.63 1.14
N VAL A 247 -20.85 10.37 1.43
CA VAL A 247 -20.56 9.32 0.45
C VAL A 247 -21.78 9.10 -0.45
N GLN A 248 -21.62 9.38 -1.74
CA GLN A 248 -22.62 9.14 -2.77
C GLN A 248 -22.69 7.63 -3.08
N LYS A 249 -23.89 7.04 -3.00
CA LYS A 249 -24.20 5.70 -3.52
C LYS A 249 -24.50 5.82 -5.01
N ASP A 250 -23.66 5.21 -5.85
CA ASP A 250 -24.04 4.92 -7.22
C ASP A 250 -25.02 3.73 -7.23
N GLY A 251 -26.24 3.98 -7.71
CA GLY A 251 -27.28 2.96 -7.83
C GLY A 251 -28.61 3.54 -8.27
N GLY A 252 -28.76 3.81 -9.57
CA GLY A 252 -30.02 4.23 -10.17
C GLY A 252 -30.13 3.73 -11.61
N ALA A 253 -30.87 2.64 -11.79
CA ALA A 253 -31.21 2.06 -13.07
C ALA A 253 -31.95 3.07 -13.97
N LEU A 254 -31.65 3.03 -15.26
CA LEU A 254 -32.40 3.73 -16.32
C LEU A 254 -33.87 3.26 -16.34
N PRO A 255 -34.87 4.16 -16.31
CA PRO A 255 -36.25 3.77 -16.59
C PRO A 255 -36.45 3.65 -18.09
N ALA A 256 -37.00 2.51 -18.51
CA ALA A 256 -37.52 2.30 -19.86
C ALA A 256 -38.71 3.25 -20.10
N THR A 257 -38.58 4.16 -21.06
CA THR A 257 -39.69 4.96 -21.56
C THR A 257 -40.55 4.10 -22.49
N GLY A 258 -41.77 3.81 -22.05
CA GLY A 258 -42.82 3.31 -22.93
C GLY A 258 -43.28 4.43 -23.87
N HIS A 259 -43.13 4.21 -25.18
CA HIS A 259 -43.89 4.95 -26.18
C HIS A 259 -45.17 4.18 -26.49
N GLY A 260 -46.30 4.73 -26.06
CA GLY A 260 -47.58 4.51 -26.69
C GLY A 260 -48.06 5.83 -27.25
N GLU A 261 -48.16 5.94 -28.57
CA GLU A 261 -49.09 6.86 -29.22
C GLU A 261 -49.54 6.27 -30.58
N ARG A 262 -50.88 6.13 -30.66
CA ARG A 262 -51.79 6.14 -31.82
C ARG A 262 -51.89 4.90 -32.70
#